data_AF-D0MSF7-F1
#
_entry.id   AF-D0MSF7-F1
#
_cell.length_a   1.000
_cell.length_b   1.000
_cell.length_c   1.000
_cell.angle_alpha   90.00
_cell.angle_beta   90.00
_cell.angle_gamma   90.00
#
_symmetry.space_group_name_H-M   'P 1'
#
loop_
_entity.id
_entity.type
_entity.pdbx_description
1 polymer ?
#
loop_
_entity_poly.entity_id
_entity_poly.type
_entity_poly.pdbx_seq_one_letter_code
_entity_poly.pdbx_strand_id
1 'polypeptide(L)'
;MAALVGGASGSGTNYFTLKHFDQDATLAQSPQTYKHMACDVASLERVFEIGPGFRAETSNTHRHMCELVGLDLEMTIKAHYHKVLTEKEKWLGRLIKEKYDTDFYILDKFPLAVRPFYTMPDPTDKRWSNSYDMMIRGEEMVLCAQHVHDPKLLMERMDELGVPQESMRNYIYSLHLDSLPHGGGGIGLERVVMLYLGLGNISKSSMLPRDPKRLLP
;
A
#
# COMPACT_ATOMS: atom_id res chain seq x y z
N MET A 1 -14.99 -1.72 3.84
CA MET A 1 -14.68 -0.46 4.54
C MET A 1 -15.18 0.70 3.68
N ALA A 2 -14.90 1.96 3.99
CA ALA A 2 -15.53 3.08 3.28
C ALA A 2 -14.83 3.38 1.94
N ALA A 3 -15.53 3.15 0.82
CA ALA A 3 -15.05 3.54 -0.51
C ALA A 3 -15.11 5.06 -0.77
N LEU A 4 -15.88 5.79 0.03
CA LEU A 4 -16.00 7.26 0.01
C LEU A 4 -15.26 7.86 1.22
N VAL A 5 -14.43 8.87 0.97
CA VAL A 5 -13.61 9.53 1.99
C VAL A 5 -13.83 11.05 1.93
N GLY A 6 -13.96 11.71 3.08
CA GLY A 6 -13.90 13.17 3.18
C GLY A 6 -12.46 13.62 3.25
N GLY A 7 -11.95 14.29 2.21
CA GLY A 7 -10.54 14.67 2.06
C GLY A 7 -9.74 13.69 1.20
N ALA A 8 -8.42 13.67 1.37
CA ALA A 8 -7.52 12.77 0.65
C ALA A 8 -7.53 11.35 1.25
N SER A 9 -7.45 10.32 0.41
CA SER A 9 -7.60 8.91 0.83
C SER A 9 -6.28 8.11 0.85
N GLY A 10 -5.13 8.78 0.95
CA GLY A 10 -3.81 8.16 0.96
C GLY A 10 -2.65 9.15 0.99
N SER A 11 -1.46 8.69 0.60
CA SER A 11 -0.23 9.50 0.53
C SER A 11 0.11 10.00 -0.89
N GLY A 12 -0.79 9.85 -1.85
CA GLY A 12 -0.62 10.34 -3.23
C GLY A 12 -1.25 11.72 -3.46
N THR A 13 -1.20 12.19 -4.71
CA THR A 13 -1.90 13.41 -5.18
C THR A 13 -3.11 13.12 -6.05
N ASN A 14 -3.28 11.88 -6.50
CA ASN A 14 -4.16 11.53 -7.63
C ASN A 14 -5.38 10.71 -7.18
N TYR A 15 -6.48 11.42 -6.88
CA TYR A 15 -7.75 10.85 -6.41
C TYR A 15 -8.88 11.18 -7.38
N PHE A 16 -9.87 10.29 -7.48
CA PHE A 16 -11.15 10.65 -8.11
C PHE A 16 -11.99 11.44 -7.10
N THR A 17 -12.39 12.65 -7.48
CA THR A 17 -13.31 13.49 -6.72
C THR A 17 -14.75 13.30 -7.20
N LEU A 18 -15.72 13.39 -6.28
CA LEU A 18 -17.15 13.34 -6.60
C LEU A 18 -17.96 14.15 -5.58
N LYS A 19 -19.16 14.59 -5.97
CA LYS A 19 -20.14 15.17 -5.04
C LYS A 19 -20.86 14.08 -4.27
N HIS A 20 -20.93 14.24 -2.96
CA HIS A 20 -21.69 13.38 -2.04
C HIS A 20 -22.73 14.27 -1.33
N PHE A 21 -23.90 14.44 -1.96
CA PHE A 21 -24.83 15.51 -1.62
C PHE A 21 -24.13 16.88 -1.69
N ASP A 22 -24.28 17.73 -0.68
CA ASP A 22 -23.79 19.11 -0.67
C ASP A 22 -22.28 19.26 -0.38
N GLN A 23 -21.56 18.15 -0.18
CA GLN A 23 -20.12 18.11 0.12
C GLN A 23 -19.31 17.38 -0.98
N ASP A 24 -18.01 17.68 -1.07
CA ASP A 24 -17.06 16.94 -1.90
C ASP A 24 -16.50 15.73 -1.14
N ALA A 25 -16.35 14.62 -1.86
CA ALA A 25 -15.73 13.38 -1.40
C ALA A 25 -14.67 12.90 -2.41
N THR A 26 -13.82 11.98 -1.98
CA THR A 26 -12.93 11.21 -2.87
C THR A 26 -13.22 9.71 -2.81
N LEU A 27 -12.81 8.98 -3.85
CA LEU A 27 -12.73 7.54 -3.80
C LEU A 27 -11.46 7.08 -3.04
N ALA A 28 -11.58 5.98 -2.29
CA ALA A 28 -10.46 5.38 -1.56
C ALA A 28 -9.43 4.75 -2.51
N GLN A 29 -8.14 5.12 -2.39
CA GLN A 29 -7.05 4.41 -3.08
C GLN A 29 -6.81 3.00 -2.51
N SER A 30 -7.03 2.84 -1.20
CA SER A 30 -6.89 1.62 -0.40
C SER A 30 -7.60 1.83 0.95
N PRO A 31 -7.89 0.77 1.73
CA PRO A 31 -8.41 0.91 3.09
C PRO A 31 -7.33 1.25 4.14
N GLN A 32 -6.10 1.59 3.73
CA GLN A 32 -4.91 1.67 4.60
C GLN A 32 -5.12 2.45 5.91
N THR A 33 -5.61 3.70 5.85
CA THR A 33 -5.86 4.52 7.04
C THR A 33 -6.89 3.88 7.98
N TYR A 34 -7.95 3.30 7.41
CA TYR A 34 -9.04 2.73 8.19
C TYR A 34 -8.69 1.36 8.81
N LYS A 35 -7.85 0.54 8.15
CA LYS A 35 -7.39 -0.74 8.73
C LYS A 35 -6.40 -0.51 9.88
N HIS A 36 -5.58 0.55 9.84
CA HIS A 36 -4.83 1.03 11.01
C HIS A 36 -5.77 1.39 12.15
N MET A 37 -6.75 2.26 11.89
CA MET A 37 -7.75 2.67 12.90
C MET A 37 -8.55 1.49 13.49
N ALA A 38 -8.72 0.39 12.76
CA ALA A 38 -9.35 -0.83 13.28
C ALA A 38 -8.44 -1.59 14.29
N CYS A 39 -7.13 -1.59 14.07
CA CYS A 39 -6.15 -2.10 15.04
C CYS A 39 -5.97 -1.14 16.23
N ASP A 40 -5.89 0.18 15.98
CA ASP A 40 -5.72 1.22 17.00
C ASP A 40 -6.94 1.32 17.92
N VAL A 41 -8.10 1.69 17.36
CA VAL A 41 -9.26 2.19 18.13
C VAL A 41 -10.18 1.06 18.56
N ALA A 42 -10.26 -0.02 17.79
CA ALA A 42 -11.10 -1.18 18.08
C ALA A 42 -10.29 -2.39 18.60
N SER A 43 -8.97 -2.23 18.80
CA SER A 43 -8.05 -3.26 19.32
C SER A 43 -8.10 -4.60 18.56
N LEU A 44 -8.46 -4.57 17.28
CA LEU A 44 -8.58 -5.78 16.46
C LEU A 44 -7.17 -6.24 16.05
N GLU A 45 -6.64 -7.24 16.75
CA GLU A 45 -5.26 -7.75 16.56
C GLU A 45 -4.89 -8.10 15.11
N ARG A 46 -5.89 -8.45 14.30
CA ARG A 46 -5.81 -8.97 12.93
C ARG A 46 -7.08 -8.56 12.18
N VAL A 47 -6.96 -7.85 11.06
CA VAL A 47 -8.07 -7.54 10.14
C VAL A 47 -7.67 -7.79 8.70
N PHE A 48 -8.67 -8.04 7.84
CA PHE A 48 -8.50 -8.10 6.40
C PHE A 48 -9.72 -7.51 5.68
N GLU A 49 -9.53 -7.10 4.43
CA GLU A 49 -10.59 -6.67 3.53
C GLU A 49 -10.38 -7.21 2.12
N ILE A 50 -11.47 -7.49 1.41
CA ILE A 50 -11.49 -7.61 -0.04
C ILE A 50 -12.46 -6.55 -0.57
N GLY A 51 -11.99 -5.62 -1.39
CA GLY A 51 -12.78 -4.47 -1.85
C GLY A 51 -12.11 -3.66 -2.97
N PRO A 52 -12.83 -2.71 -3.60
CA PRO A 52 -12.29 -1.92 -4.70
C PRO A 52 -11.35 -0.81 -4.20
N GLY A 53 -10.19 -0.67 -4.85
CA GLY A 53 -9.26 0.45 -4.70
C GLY A 53 -9.18 1.26 -5.99
N PHE A 54 -9.24 2.59 -5.87
CA PHE A 54 -9.39 3.50 -7.02
C PHE A 54 -8.19 4.44 -7.18
N ARG A 55 -7.58 4.49 -8.38
CA ARG A 55 -6.39 5.28 -8.68
C ARG A 55 -6.64 6.22 -9.86
N ALA A 56 -6.62 7.53 -9.64
CA ALA A 56 -6.74 8.52 -10.72
C ALA A 56 -5.39 8.75 -11.45
N GLU A 57 -4.65 7.68 -11.72
CA GLU A 57 -3.39 7.75 -12.48
C GLU A 57 -3.69 7.85 -13.98
N THR A 58 -3.11 8.84 -14.66
CA THR A 58 -3.17 8.95 -16.13
C THR A 58 -2.28 7.93 -16.87
N SER A 59 -1.58 7.08 -16.11
CA SER A 59 -0.57 6.13 -16.58
C SER A 59 -1.19 4.88 -17.20
N ASN A 60 -1.48 4.93 -18.51
CA ASN A 60 -2.02 3.77 -19.25
C ASN A 60 -0.89 2.82 -19.68
N THR A 61 -0.65 1.77 -18.90
CA THR A 61 0.35 0.72 -19.18
C THR A 61 -0.21 -0.68 -18.95
N HIS A 62 0.53 -1.72 -19.35
CA HIS A 62 0.19 -3.13 -19.09
C HIS A 62 0.09 -3.51 -17.59
N ARG A 63 0.42 -2.60 -16.67
CA ARG A 63 0.49 -2.82 -15.21
C ARG A 63 -0.57 -2.05 -14.42
N HIS A 64 -1.24 -1.08 -15.02
CA HIS A 64 -2.04 -0.07 -14.30
C HIS A 64 -3.51 -0.13 -14.72
N MET A 65 -4.40 0.05 -13.74
CA MET A 65 -5.83 0.24 -13.92
C MET A 65 -6.31 1.31 -12.94
N CYS A 66 -7.41 1.97 -13.27
CA CYS A 66 -8.04 3.00 -12.44
C CYS A 66 -8.90 2.42 -11.31
N GLU A 67 -9.32 1.16 -11.44
CA GLU A 67 -10.11 0.39 -10.49
C GLU A 67 -9.50 -1.02 -10.42
N LEU A 68 -9.26 -1.52 -9.21
CA LEU A 68 -8.64 -2.82 -8.91
C LEU A 68 -9.33 -3.43 -7.69
N VAL A 69 -9.35 -4.75 -7.57
CA VAL A 69 -9.76 -5.41 -6.32
C VAL A 69 -8.53 -5.59 -5.42
N GLY A 70 -8.51 -4.90 -4.29
CA GLY A 70 -7.54 -5.10 -3.22
C GLY A 70 -7.92 -6.27 -2.32
N LEU A 71 -6.92 -7.06 -1.93
CA LEU A 71 -6.91 -7.92 -0.75
C LEU A 71 -5.94 -7.29 0.25
N ASP A 72 -6.49 -6.58 1.23
CA ASP A 72 -5.73 -5.85 2.25
C ASP A 72 -5.70 -6.63 3.56
N LEU A 73 -4.55 -6.62 4.22
CA LEU A 73 -4.35 -7.21 5.55
C LEU A 73 -3.64 -6.21 6.47
N GLU A 74 -3.92 -6.30 7.77
CA GLU A 74 -3.29 -5.53 8.84
C GLU A 74 -3.27 -6.35 10.14
N MET A 75 -2.17 -6.31 10.90
CA MET A 75 -2.07 -7.04 12.16
C MET A 75 -1.08 -6.42 13.15
N THR A 76 -1.25 -6.74 14.43
CA THR A 76 -0.26 -6.45 15.48
C THR A 76 1.01 -7.31 15.33
N ILE A 77 2.18 -6.69 15.53
CA ILE A 77 3.51 -7.23 15.18
C ILE A 77 4.41 -7.39 16.41
N LYS A 78 5.32 -8.38 16.36
CA LYS A 78 6.30 -8.66 17.44
C LYS A 78 7.78 -8.79 17.00
N ALA A 79 8.17 -8.61 15.71
CA ALA A 79 9.59 -8.61 15.22
C ALA A 79 9.78 -8.01 13.76
N HIS A 80 11.03 -7.96 13.21
CA HIS A 80 11.49 -7.26 11.97
C HIS A 80 12.32 -8.15 10.95
N TYR A 81 12.75 -7.67 9.74
CA TYR A 81 13.90 -8.07 8.80
C TYR A 81 14.05 -7.01 7.62
N HIS A 82 14.81 -6.96 6.45
CA HIS A 82 15.97 -7.67 5.77
C HIS A 82 16.35 -7.41 4.22
N LYS A 83 16.12 -6.25 3.54
CA LYS A 83 16.65 -5.67 2.20
C LYS A 83 16.14 -6.20 0.79
N VAL A 84 15.98 -5.50 -0.38
CA VAL A 84 15.99 -4.05 -0.90
C VAL A 84 15.41 -3.85 -2.38
N LEU A 85 15.03 -2.62 -2.83
CA LEU A 85 14.53 -2.12 -4.19
C LEU A 85 15.61 -2.11 -5.35
N THR A 86 15.44 -1.75 -6.65
CA THR A 86 14.37 -1.22 -7.57
C THR A 86 14.42 -1.99 -8.93
N GLU A 87 14.19 -1.43 -10.16
CA GLU A 87 14.25 -2.01 -11.57
C GLU A 87 15.16 -3.24 -11.79
N LYS A 88 16.25 -3.28 -11.04
CA LYS A 88 17.00 -4.48 -10.67
C LYS A 88 16.12 -5.70 -10.34
N GLU A 89 14.86 -5.58 -9.90
CA GLU A 89 13.89 -6.64 -9.62
C GLU A 89 13.74 -7.62 -10.80
N LYS A 90 13.72 -7.15 -12.05
CA LYS A 90 13.60 -8.02 -13.23
C LYS A 90 14.89 -8.75 -13.58
N TRP A 91 16.03 -8.24 -13.13
CA TRP A 91 17.33 -8.90 -13.27
C TRP A 91 17.59 -9.81 -12.06
N LEU A 92 17.26 -9.36 -10.86
CA LEU A 92 17.30 -10.08 -9.59
C LEU A 92 16.34 -11.27 -9.62
N GLY A 93 15.14 -11.15 -10.17
CA GLY A 93 14.22 -12.26 -10.35
C GLY A 93 14.79 -13.34 -11.28
N ARG A 94 15.54 -12.96 -12.32
CA ARG A 94 16.31 -13.90 -13.14
C ARG A 94 17.46 -14.54 -12.34
N LEU A 95 18.27 -13.76 -11.62
CA LEU A 95 19.32 -14.31 -10.75
C LEU A 95 18.80 -15.22 -9.63
N ILE A 96 17.65 -14.89 -9.03
CA ILE A 96 17.00 -15.69 -7.99
C ILE A 96 16.47 -16.97 -8.60
N LYS A 97 15.88 -16.93 -9.81
CA LYS A 97 15.46 -18.13 -10.54
C LYS A 97 16.67 -19.00 -10.94
N GLU A 98 17.73 -18.41 -11.48
CA GLU A 98 18.96 -19.10 -11.87
C GLU A 98 19.69 -19.76 -10.68
N LYS A 99 19.64 -19.13 -9.49
CA LYS A 99 20.39 -19.58 -8.30
C LYS A 99 19.58 -20.44 -7.32
N TYR A 100 18.26 -20.27 -7.26
CA TYR A 100 17.39 -20.90 -6.26
C TYR A 100 16.13 -21.58 -6.85
N ASP A 101 15.97 -21.58 -8.18
CA ASP A 101 14.81 -22.11 -8.94
C ASP A 101 13.42 -21.58 -8.49
N THR A 102 13.37 -20.48 -7.73
CA THR A 102 12.11 -19.87 -7.29
C THR A 102 11.72 -18.67 -8.16
N ASP A 103 10.43 -18.63 -8.53
CA ASP A 103 9.78 -17.44 -9.09
C ASP A 103 9.21 -16.52 -8.00
N PHE A 104 9.09 -17.00 -6.74
CA PHE A 104 8.57 -16.24 -5.59
C PHE A 104 9.67 -15.98 -4.55
N TYR A 105 9.79 -14.74 -4.11
CA TYR A 105 10.74 -14.34 -3.07
C TYR A 105 10.28 -13.05 -2.37
N ILE A 106 10.94 -12.70 -1.27
CA ILE A 106 10.69 -11.46 -0.53
C ILE A 106 11.95 -10.61 -0.58
N LEU A 107 11.77 -9.32 -0.87
CA LEU A 107 12.76 -8.26 -0.65
C LEU A 107 12.27 -7.46 0.56
N ASP A 108 13.15 -7.03 1.45
CA ASP A 108 12.78 -6.45 2.75
C ASP A 108 13.54 -5.12 3.03
N LYS A 109 13.72 -4.60 4.27
CA LYS A 109 14.37 -3.30 4.66
C LYS A 109 14.61 -2.31 3.50
N PHE A 110 13.59 -1.62 3.03
CA PHE A 110 13.75 -0.62 1.98
C PHE A 110 14.36 0.68 2.51
N PRO A 111 15.03 1.51 1.67
CA PRO A 111 15.46 2.84 2.08
C PRO A 111 14.25 3.62 2.60
N LEU A 112 14.35 4.26 3.77
CA LEU A 112 13.22 4.98 4.36
C LEU A 112 12.72 6.10 3.43
N ALA A 113 13.64 6.75 2.72
CA ALA A 113 13.38 7.83 1.77
C ALA A 113 12.57 7.44 0.51
N VAL A 114 12.27 6.15 0.28
CA VAL A 114 11.41 5.70 -0.83
C VAL A 114 10.09 5.07 -0.34
N ARG A 115 9.72 5.27 0.93
CA ARG A 115 8.51 4.69 1.54
C ARG A 115 7.58 5.77 2.10
N PRO A 116 6.27 5.50 2.22
CA PRO A 116 5.30 6.47 2.77
C PRO A 116 5.62 6.91 4.20
N PHE A 117 5.15 8.10 4.59
CA PHE A 117 5.39 8.70 5.91
C PHE A 117 5.02 7.82 7.11
N TYR A 118 3.97 6.99 6.97
CA TYR A 118 3.51 6.03 7.98
C TYR A 118 4.36 4.74 8.09
N THR A 119 5.49 4.65 7.37
CA THR A 119 6.40 3.49 7.41
C THR A 119 7.37 3.60 8.58
N MET A 120 7.41 2.59 9.46
CA MET A 120 8.30 2.60 10.61
C MET A 120 9.79 2.57 10.19
N PRO A 121 10.65 3.48 10.68
CA PRO A 121 12.09 3.40 10.50
C PRO A 121 12.73 2.15 11.12
N ASP A 122 13.89 1.76 10.61
CA ASP A 122 14.75 0.77 11.27
C ASP A 122 15.29 1.32 12.61
N PRO A 123 15.24 0.55 13.71
CA PRO A 123 15.64 1.02 15.04
C PRO A 123 17.16 1.17 15.23
N THR A 124 17.98 0.67 14.31
CA THR A 124 19.46 0.68 14.37
C THR A 124 20.10 1.60 13.32
N ASP A 125 19.51 1.73 12.13
CA ASP A 125 20.01 2.55 11.04
C ASP A 125 18.84 3.20 10.28
N LYS A 126 18.46 4.43 10.71
CA LYS A 126 17.33 5.22 10.18
C LYS A 126 17.34 5.47 8.66
N ARG A 127 18.40 5.10 7.93
CA ARG A 127 18.41 5.06 6.46
C ARG A 127 17.48 3.98 5.90
N TRP A 128 17.12 2.96 6.69
CA TRP A 128 16.21 1.88 6.30
C TRP A 128 14.87 1.97 7.03
N SER A 129 13.91 1.22 6.53
CA SER A 129 12.55 1.09 7.05
C SER A 129 12.22 -0.37 7.36
N ASN A 130 11.26 -0.61 8.24
CA ASN A 130 10.72 -1.94 8.55
C ASN A 130 9.63 -2.28 7.52
N SER A 131 10.01 -2.47 6.26
CA SER A 131 9.10 -2.74 5.16
C SER A 131 9.68 -3.72 4.15
N TYR A 132 8.81 -4.48 3.48
CA TYR A 132 9.17 -5.52 2.53
C TYR A 132 8.21 -5.58 1.34
N ASP A 133 8.74 -5.93 0.17
CA ASP A 133 7.97 -6.16 -1.06
C ASP A 133 8.02 -7.66 -1.39
N MET A 134 6.85 -8.29 -1.49
CA MET A 134 6.76 -9.66 -2.00
C MET A 134 6.84 -9.65 -3.53
N MET A 135 7.56 -10.61 -4.11
CA MET A 135 7.94 -10.62 -5.51
C MET A 135 7.45 -11.89 -6.21
N ILE A 136 6.89 -11.75 -7.42
CA ILE A 136 6.60 -12.86 -8.33
C ILE A 136 7.25 -12.56 -9.69
N ARG A 137 8.06 -13.49 -10.21
CA ARG A 137 8.73 -13.42 -11.53
C ARG A 137 9.59 -12.17 -11.76
N GLY A 138 10.15 -11.60 -10.70
CA GLY A 138 10.92 -10.35 -10.78
C GLY A 138 10.05 -9.09 -10.85
N GLU A 139 8.80 -9.16 -10.41
CA GLU A 139 7.90 -8.01 -10.30
C GLU A 139 7.22 -7.94 -8.92
N GLU A 140 7.14 -6.74 -8.36
CA GLU A 140 6.47 -6.46 -7.09
C GLU A 140 5.00 -6.89 -7.12
N MET A 141 4.54 -7.57 -6.06
CA MET A 141 3.16 -8.04 -5.88
C MET A 141 2.43 -7.23 -4.81
N VAL A 142 3.11 -6.92 -3.70
CA VAL A 142 2.59 -6.15 -2.57
C VAL A 142 3.76 -5.55 -1.78
N LEU A 143 3.60 -4.29 -1.40
CA LEU A 143 4.35 -3.62 -0.34
C LEU A 143 3.67 -3.89 1.02
N CYS A 144 4.42 -4.46 1.95
CA CYS A 144 4.06 -4.58 3.36
C CYS A 144 4.99 -3.73 4.24
N ALA A 145 4.51 -3.25 5.38
CA ALA A 145 5.35 -2.55 6.36
C ALA A 145 4.84 -2.67 7.79
N GLN A 146 5.75 -2.56 8.76
CA GLN A 146 5.41 -2.10 10.09
C GLN A 146 5.08 -0.60 10.02
N HIS A 147 4.04 -0.18 10.72
CA HIS A 147 3.56 1.19 10.71
C HIS A 147 3.94 1.96 11.97
N VAL A 148 4.03 3.29 11.81
CA VAL A 148 4.37 4.22 12.90
C VAL A 148 3.17 4.34 13.84
N HIS A 149 3.31 3.81 15.05
CA HIS A 149 2.29 3.84 16.10
C HIS A 149 2.52 4.96 17.14
N ASP A 150 3.73 5.52 17.22
CA ASP A 150 3.98 6.73 18.02
C ASP A 150 3.52 7.99 17.25
N PRO A 151 2.61 8.81 17.82
CA PRO A 151 2.09 9.97 17.09
C PRO A 151 3.14 11.04 16.77
N LYS A 152 4.17 11.20 17.61
CA LYS A 152 5.19 12.25 17.43
C LYS A 152 6.10 11.90 16.27
N LEU A 153 6.57 10.66 16.21
CA LEU A 153 7.34 10.12 15.08
C LEU A 153 6.53 10.17 13.78
N LEU A 154 5.20 9.99 13.82
CA LEU A 154 4.36 10.16 12.63
C LEU A 154 4.33 11.63 12.19
N MET A 155 4.11 12.58 13.12
CA MET A 155 4.10 14.02 12.81
C MET A 155 5.46 14.50 12.28
N GLU A 156 6.58 14.09 12.90
CA GLU A 156 7.95 14.34 12.39
C GLU A 156 8.13 13.78 10.96
N ARG A 157 7.68 12.54 10.71
CA ARG A 157 7.73 11.89 9.39
C ARG A 157 6.85 12.58 8.34
N MET A 158 5.75 13.18 8.75
CA MET A 158 4.85 13.96 7.88
C MET A 158 5.47 15.30 7.51
N ASP A 159 6.02 16.03 8.48
CA ASP A 159 6.67 17.32 8.26
C ASP A 159 7.92 17.19 7.37
N GLU A 160 8.77 16.18 7.60
CA GLU A 160 9.92 15.85 6.75
C GLU A 160 9.54 15.58 5.28
N LEU A 161 8.32 15.10 5.02
CA LEU A 161 7.82 14.72 3.70
C LEU A 161 6.77 15.70 3.14
N GLY A 162 6.54 16.83 3.80
CA GLY A 162 5.62 17.88 3.35
C GLY A 162 4.14 17.47 3.37
N VAL A 163 3.74 16.48 4.18
CA VAL A 163 2.36 16.00 4.29
C VAL A 163 1.61 16.83 5.35
N PRO A 164 0.57 17.61 5.01
CA PRO A 164 -0.08 18.49 5.98
C PRO A 164 -0.80 17.72 7.10
N GLN A 165 -0.40 17.92 8.36
CA GLN A 165 -0.93 17.15 9.50
C GLN A 165 -2.46 17.20 9.62
N GLU A 166 -3.10 18.34 9.36
CA GLU A 166 -4.56 18.49 9.44
C GLU A 166 -5.32 17.54 8.48
N SER A 167 -4.74 17.17 7.32
CA SER A 167 -5.39 16.25 6.38
C SER A 167 -5.48 14.81 6.91
N MET A 168 -4.62 14.44 7.85
CA MET A 168 -4.59 13.14 8.52
C MET A 168 -5.01 13.23 10.01
N ARG A 169 -5.60 14.34 10.45
CA ARG A 169 -5.91 14.61 11.87
C ARG A 169 -6.65 13.47 12.58
N ASN A 170 -7.60 12.83 11.92
CA ASN A 170 -8.36 11.70 12.48
C ASN A 170 -7.50 10.43 12.68
N TYR A 171 -6.48 10.24 11.85
CA TYR A 171 -5.51 9.14 11.95
C TYR A 171 -4.42 9.45 12.98
N ILE A 172 -3.90 10.69 13.02
CA ILE A 172 -3.02 11.14 14.11
C ILE A 172 -3.73 10.98 15.46
N TYR A 173 -5.04 11.26 15.52
CA TYR A 173 -5.86 11.04 16.72
C TYR A 173 -6.03 9.56 17.09
N SER A 174 -6.18 8.62 16.14
CA SER A 174 -6.29 7.19 16.49
C SER A 174 -5.04 6.66 17.17
N LEU A 175 -3.86 7.12 16.76
CA LEU A 175 -2.60 6.72 17.39
C LEU A 175 -2.46 7.15 18.86
N HIS A 176 -3.21 8.17 19.31
CA HIS A 176 -3.21 8.61 20.72
C HIS A 176 -4.06 7.70 21.63
N LEU A 177 -4.74 6.68 21.10
CA LEU A 177 -5.61 5.76 21.84
C LEU A 177 -4.90 4.43 22.15
N ASP A 178 -3.67 4.52 22.68
CA ASP A 178 -2.79 3.38 23.00
C ASP A 178 -2.54 2.41 21.81
N SER A 179 -2.21 2.96 20.64
CA SER A 179 -1.89 2.19 19.43
C SER A 179 -0.76 1.18 19.66
N LEU A 180 -1.08 -0.10 19.45
CA LEU A 180 -0.11 -1.18 19.51
C LEU A 180 0.77 -1.21 18.25
N PRO A 181 2.01 -1.71 18.33
CA PRO A 181 2.85 -1.94 17.16
C PRO A 181 2.14 -2.83 16.13
N HIS A 182 1.80 -2.28 14.98
CA HIS A 182 1.08 -2.96 13.90
C HIS A 182 1.81 -2.86 12.55
N GLY A 183 1.35 -3.63 11.59
CA GLY A 183 1.82 -3.61 10.21
C GLY A 183 1.02 -4.52 9.28
N GLY A 184 0.99 -4.14 8.01
CA GLY A 184 0.14 -4.75 7.00
C GLY A 184 0.59 -4.45 5.58
N GLY A 185 -0.25 -4.79 4.61
CA GLY A 185 -0.01 -4.59 3.18
C GLY A 185 -1.30 -4.74 2.37
N GLY A 186 -1.25 -4.33 1.10
CA GLY A 186 -2.39 -4.36 0.18
C GLY A 186 -2.03 -5.07 -1.13
N ILE A 187 -2.67 -6.19 -1.42
CA ILE A 187 -2.38 -7.07 -2.56
C ILE A 187 -3.41 -6.80 -3.67
N GLY A 188 -2.97 -6.39 -4.87
CA GLY A 188 -3.87 -6.25 -6.01
C GLY A 188 -4.23 -7.61 -6.63
N LEU A 189 -5.48 -8.04 -6.55
CA LEU A 189 -5.96 -9.35 -6.98
C LEU A 189 -5.67 -9.62 -8.47
N GLU A 190 -5.99 -8.67 -9.35
CA GLU A 190 -5.71 -8.79 -10.78
C GLU A 190 -4.21 -8.88 -11.05
N ARG A 191 -3.38 -8.20 -10.25
CA ARG A 191 -1.92 -8.25 -10.36
C ARG A 191 -1.37 -9.62 -9.94
N VAL A 192 -1.91 -10.24 -8.89
CA VAL A 192 -1.58 -11.64 -8.51
C VAL A 192 -1.91 -12.59 -9.67
N VAL A 193 -3.13 -12.51 -10.21
CA VAL A 193 -3.57 -13.39 -11.31
C VAL A 193 -2.73 -13.16 -12.58
N MET A 194 -2.42 -11.90 -12.92
CA MET A 194 -1.54 -11.55 -14.05
C MET A 194 -0.14 -12.18 -13.91
N LEU A 195 0.47 -12.08 -12.73
CA LEU A 195 1.85 -12.54 -12.48
C LEU A 195 1.93 -14.06 -12.37
N TYR A 196 0.98 -14.68 -11.67
CA TYR A 196 0.92 -16.13 -11.51
C TYR A 196 0.78 -16.84 -12.86
N LEU A 197 -0.22 -16.43 -13.66
CA LEU A 197 -0.52 -16.99 -14.98
C LEU A 197 0.34 -16.43 -16.12
N GLY A 198 1.21 -15.44 -15.86
CA GLY A 198 2.11 -14.85 -16.86
C GLY A 198 1.40 -14.08 -17.99
N LEU A 199 0.24 -13.48 -17.72
CA LEU A 199 -0.65 -12.92 -18.75
C LEU A 199 -0.04 -11.73 -19.53
N GLY A 200 0.96 -11.05 -18.95
CA GLY A 200 1.68 -9.93 -19.55
C GLY A 200 0.90 -8.61 -19.68
N ASN A 201 -0.37 -8.58 -19.28
CA ASN A 201 -1.18 -7.37 -19.19
C ASN A 201 -2.32 -7.54 -18.18
N ILE A 202 -2.43 -6.60 -17.22
CA ILE A 202 -3.35 -6.66 -16.08
C ILE A 202 -4.84 -6.64 -16.49
N SER A 203 -5.17 -6.07 -17.65
CA SER A 203 -6.53 -6.06 -18.19
C SER A 203 -7.07 -7.45 -18.54
N LYS A 204 -6.19 -8.44 -18.77
CA LYS A 204 -6.58 -9.85 -19.02
C LYS A 204 -7.03 -10.59 -17.75
N SER A 205 -6.72 -10.02 -16.59
CA SER A 205 -7.05 -10.54 -15.25
C SER A 205 -8.21 -9.79 -14.60
N SER A 206 -8.82 -8.82 -15.29
CA SER A 206 -10.03 -8.12 -14.88
C SER A 206 -11.19 -8.49 -15.82
N MET A 207 -12.39 -8.67 -15.28
CA MET A 207 -13.57 -9.02 -16.08
C MET A 207 -14.08 -7.84 -16.93
N LEU A 208 -14.01 -6.62 -16.37
CA LEU A 208 -14.43 -5.37 -17.00
C LEU A 208 -13.43 -4.27 -16.63
N PRO A 209 -12.22 -4.26 -17.21
CA PRO A 209 -11.15 -3.35 -16.80
C PRO A 209 -11.55 -1.87 -16.88
N ARG A 210 -10.91 -1.07 -16.03
CA ARG A 210 -10.99 0.40 -16.07
C ARG A 210 -9.60 0.97 -16.22
N ASP A 211 -9.42 1.83 -17.20
CA ASP A 211 -8.16 2.52 -17.48
C ASP A 211 -8.46 3.94 -17.98
N PRO A 212 -7.47 4.85 -18.10
CA PRO A 212 -7.71 6.25 -18.48
C PRO A 212 -8.39 6.46 -19.85
N LYS A 213 -8.60 5.40 -20.64
CA LYS A 213 -9.31 5.39 -21.93
C LYS A 213 -10.53 4.47 -21.95
N ARG A 214 -10.83 3.73 -20.88
CA ARG A 214 -11.90 2.72 -20.82
C ARG A 214 -12.77 2.87 -19.57
N LEU A 215 -14.00 3.34 -19.80
CA LEU A 215 -15.07 3.43 -18.79
C LEU A 215 -16.28 2.54 -19.13
N LEU A 216 -16.44 2.18 -20.41
CA LEU A 216 -17.48 1.28 -20.92
C LEU A 216 -16.91 -0.13 -21.15
N PRO A 217 -17.76 -1.17 -21.24
CA PRO A 217 -17.36 -2.52 -21.67
C PRO A 217 -16.67 -2.55 -23.05
#